data_AF-A0A8T7BNM9-F1
#
_entry.id   AF-A0A8T7BNM9-F1
#
_cell.length_a   1.000
_cell.length_b   1.000
_cell.length_c   1.000
_cell.angle_alpha   90.00
_cell.angle_beta   90.00
_cell.angle_gamma   90.00
#
_symmetry.space_group_name_H-M   'P 1'
#
loop_
_entity.id
_entity.type
_entity.pdbx_description
1 polymer ?
#
loop_
_entity_poly.entity_id
_entity_poly.type
_entity_poly.pdbx_seq_one_letter_code
_entity_poly.pdbx_strand_id
1 'polypeptide(L)'
;MFETKDLRIKDVKEMLAPKELMLAYPISEQAAKVVHDARQGIYDVLDGKDDRLVVIIGPCSIHDTKAALEYAGRLKPLIDSLKDDLLIIMRVYFEKPRTTIGWKGLINDPDLDNSFHINKGVRMARELLLNLSEMGIPAGHEYLDLISP
;
A
#
# COMPACT_ATOMS: atom_id res chain seq x y z
N MET A 1 24.18 37.16 16.30
CA MET A 1 24.22 35.68 16.31
C MET A 1 23.83 35.24 14.91
N PHE A 2 24.62 34.38 14.25
CA PHE A 2 24.26 33.89 12.92
C PHE A 2 23.22 32.77 13.05
N GLU A 3 22.16 32.86 12.26
CA GLU A 3 21.14 31.82 12.19
C GLU A 3 21.64 30.68 11.29
N THR A 4 21.64 29.46 11.79
CA THR A 4 22.18 28.28 11.09
C THR A 4 21.18 27.12 11.01
N LYS A 5 20.00 27.26 11.63
CA LYS A 5 18.98 26.21 11.72
C LYS A 5 17.85 26.50 10.72
N ASP A 6 17.34 25.44 10.09
CA ASP A 6 16.10 25.44 9.27
C ASP A 6 16.03 26.49 8.15
N LEU A 7 17.18 26.99 7.68
CA LEU A 7 17.29 28.10 6.72
C LEU A 7 16.57 27.89 5.37
N ARG A 8 16.19 26.64 5.05
CA ARG A 8 15.48 26.26 3.81
C ARG A 8 14.23 25.40 4.09
N ILE A 9 13.77 25.38 5.33
CA ILE A 9 12.57 24.64 5.72
C ILE A 9 11.39 25.61 5.65
N LYS A 10 10.42 25.31 4.80
CA LYS A 10 9.21 26.14 4.69
C LYS A 10 8.29 25.94 5.89
N ASP A 11 8.13 24.70 6.32
CA ASP A 11 7.26 24.29 7.43
C ASP A 11 7.61 22.87 7.89
N VAL A 12 7.30 22.55 9.15
CA VAL A 12 7.39 21.20 9.72
C VAL A 12 6.08 20.92 10.43
N LYS A 13 5.40 19.85 10.02
CA LYS A 13 4.12 19.43 10.61
C LYS A 13 4.27 18.06 11.26
N GLU A 14 3.55 17.87 12.35
CA GLU A 14 3.51 16.60 13.04
C GLU A 14 2.68 15.57 12.25
N MET A 15 3.19 14.33 12.22
CA MET A 15 2.57 13.20 11.56
C MET A 15 1.90 12.31 12.60
N LEU A 16 0.76 11.72 12.25
CA LEU A 16 0.04 10.77 13.09
C LEU A 16 0.97 9.61 13.49
N ALA A 17 0.99 9.25 14.77
CA ALA A 17 1.85 8.17 15.23
C ALA A 17 1.35 6.81 14.70
N PRO A 18 2.24 5.87 14.32
CA PRO A 18 1.84 4.55 13.82
C PRO A 18 0.90 3.80 14.78
N LYS A 19 1.11 3.93 16.09
CA LYS A 19 0.26 3.31 17.12
C LYS A 19 -1.19 3.81 17.04
N GLU A 20 -1.40 5.11 16.84
CA GLU A 20 -2.73 5.70 16.73
C GLU A 20 -3.43 5.23 15.46
N LEU A 21 -2.68 5.13 14.37
CA LEU A 21 -3.17 4.59 13.11
C LEU A 21 -3.57 3.11 13.25
N MET A 22 -2.76 2.29 13.91
CA MET A 22 -3.06 0.88 14.15
C MET A 22 -4.27 0.68 15.07
N LEU A 23 -4.48 1.55 16.06
CA LEU A 23 -5.65 1.53 16.92
C LEU A 23 -6.93 1.94 16.18
N ALA A 24 -6.85 2.95 15.31
CA ALA A 24 -7.99 3.42 14.53
C ALA A 24 -8.40 2.43 13.43
N TYR A 25 -7.44 1.67 12.91
CA TYR A 25 -7.64 0.69 11.83
C TYR A 25 -6.98 -0.64 12.23
N PRO A 26 -7.59 -1.39 13.16
CA PRO A 26 -7.05 -2.66 13.63
C PRO A 26 -7.07 -3.70 12.51
N ILE A 27 -6.09 -4.60 12.52
CA ILE A 27 -6.09 -5.74 11.61
C ILE A 27 -7.10 -6.78 12.08
N SER A 28 -7.98 -7.24 11.20
CA SER A 28 -8.90 -8.35 11.47
C SER A 28 -8.19 -9.71 11.34
N GLU A 29 -8.75 -10.76 11.92
CA GLU A 29 -8.19 -12.12 11.81
C GLU A 29 -8.08 -12.58 10.35
N GLN A 30 -9.10 -12.26 9.54
CA GLN A 30 -9.10 -12.56 8.10
C GLN A 30 -7.95 -11.84 7.39
N ALA A 31 -7.78 -10.54 7.63
CA ALA A 31 -6.69 -9.77 7.04
C ALA A 31 -5.31 -10.32 7.48
N ALA A 32 -5.16 -10.66 8.75
CA ALA A 32 -3.93 -11.25 9.28
C ALA A 32 -3.61 -12.59 8.61
N LYS A 33 -4.62 -13.44 8.42
CA LYS A 33 -4.49 -14.73 7.73
C LYS A 33 -4.05 -14.54 6.28
N VAL A 34 -4.67 -13.62 5.54
CA VAL A 34 -4.33 -13.34 4.12
C VAL A 34 -2.88 -12.87 3.98
N VAL A 35 -2.44 -11.99 4.88
CA VAL A 35 -1.05 -11.51 4.90
C VAL A 35 -0.09 -12.66 5.24
N HIS A 36 -0.42 -13.50 6.23
CA HIS A 36 0.39 -14.64 6.62
C HIS A 36 0.53 -15.66 5.48
N ASP A 37 -0.60 -16.10 4.92
CA ASP A 37 -0.64 -17.12 3.86
C ASP A 37 0.08 -16.64 2.61
N ALA A 38 -0.08 -15.37 2.23
CA ALA A 38 0.60 -14.81 1.06
C ALA A 38 2.12 -14.75 1.28
N ARG A 39 2.58 -14.36 2.47
CA ARG A 39 4.02 -14.37 2.80
C ARG A 39 4.59 -15.77 2.78
N GLN A 40 3.87 -16.74 3.36
CA GLN A 40 4.29 -18.14 3.37
C GLN A 40 4.32 -18.72 1.94
N GLY A 41 3.28 -18.46 1.13
CA GLY A 41 3.24 -18.90 -0.26
C GLY A 41 4.38 -18.31 -1.10
N ILE A 42 4.72 -17.04 -0.93
CA ILE A 42 5.90 -16.44 -1.60
C ILE A 42 7.18 -17.13 -1.16
N TYR A 43 7.33 -17.42 0.15
CA TYR A 43 8.49 -18.13 0.67
C TYR A 43 8.61 -19.53 0.04
N ASP A 44 7.51 -20.29 -0.02
CA ASP A 44 7.51 -21.65 -0.56
C ASP A 44 7.84 -21.66 -2.06
N VAL A 45 7.37 -20.67 -2.83
CA VAL A 45 7.75 -20.52 -4.25
C VAL A 45 9.24 -20.17 -4.38
N LEU A 46 9.76 -19.26 -3.57
CA LEU A 46 11.18 -18.88 -3.59
C LEU A 46 12.10 -20.04 -3.16
N ASP A 47 11.63 -20.92 -2.28
CA ASP A 47 12.34 -22.11 -1.79
C ASP A 47 12.14 -23.33 -2.70
N GLY A 48 11.38 -23.20 -3.79
CA GLY A 48 11.11 -24.26 -4.77
C GLY A 48 10.20 -25.39 -4.28
N LYS A 49 9.46 -25.17 -3.18
CA LYS A 49 8.49 -26.12 -2.61
C LYS A 49 7.10 -26.02 -3.26
N ASP A 50 6.84 -24.89 -3.91
CA ASP A 50 5.61 -24.57 -4.62
C ASP A 50 6.01 -24.12 -6.04
N ASP A 51 5.45 -24.75 -7.07
CA ASP A 51 5.78 -24.51 -8.47
C ASP A 51 4.93 -23.41 -9.13
N ARG A 52 4.00 -22.81 -8.37
CA ARG A 52 3.16 -21.70 -8.85
C ARG A 52 3.99 -20.47 -9.20
N LEU A 53 3.48 -19.68 -10.14
CA LEU A 53 4.08 -18.40 -10.51
C LEU A 53 3.57 -17.26 -9.62
N VAL A 54 4.48 -16.51 -8.99
CA VAL A 54 4.12 -15.27 -8.30
C VAL A 54 3.82 -14.16 -9.32
N VAL A 55 2.62 -13.60 -9.25
CA VAL A 55 2.17 -12.55 -10.18
C VAL A 55 1.78 -11.29 -9.41
N ILE A 56 2.61 -10.24 -9.52
CA ILE A 56 2.31 -8.92 -8.97
C ILE A 56 1.66 -8.06 -10.06
N ILE A 57 0.34 -7.82 -9.95
CA ILE A 57 -0.44 -7.16 -11.01
C ILE A 57 -1.41 -6.13 -10.45
N GLY A 58 -1.53 -4.99 -11.13
CA GLY A 58 -2.45 -3.92 -10.74
C GLY A 58 -2.07 -2.57 -11.31
N PRO A 59 -2.77 -1.51 -10.90
CA PRO A 59 -2.49 -0.15 -11.32
C PRO A 59 -1.04 0.28 -11.04
N CYS A 60 -0.51 1.19 -11.85
CA CYS A 60 0.86 1.70 -11.67
C CYS A 60 1.02 2.43 -10.32
N SER A 61 0.03 3.24 -9.95
CA SER A 61 -0.12 3.91 -8.66
C SER A 61 -1.61 4.14 -8.36
N ILE A 62 -2.01 3.98 -7.11
CA ILE A 62 -3.38 4.18 -6.63
C ILE A 62 -3.60 5.66 -6.36
N HIS A 63 -4.59 6.28 -7.01
CA HIS A 63 -5.03 7.65 -6.76
C HIS A 63 -6.51 7.74 -6.31
N ASP A 64 -7.28 6.67 -6.53
CA ASP A 64 -8.68 6.53 -6.12
C ASP A 64 -8.88 5.16 -5.45
N THR A 65 -9.24 5.18 -4.17
CA THR A 65 -9.45 3.96 -3.38
C THR A 65 -10.69 3.18 -3.80
N LYS A 66 -11.72 3.85 -4.34
CA LYS A 66 -12.94 3.18 -4.83
C LYS A 66 -12.65 2.39 -6.10
N ALA A 67 -11.98 3.00 -7.06
CA ALA A 67 -11.52 2.32 -8.26
C ALA A 67 -10.57 1.16 -7.94
N ALA A 68 -9.72 1.30 -6.91
CA ALA A 68 -8.85 0.22 -6.45
C ALA A 68 -9.65 -0.97 -5.90
N LEU A 69 -10.69 -0.72 -5.10
CA LEU A 69 -11.59 -1.77 -4.58
C LEU A 69 -12.44 -2.41 -5.69
N GLU A 70 -12.87 -1.65 -6.70
CA GLU A 70 -13.55 -2.20 -7.87
C GLU A 70 -12.62 -3.13 -8.66
N TYR A 71 -11.38 -2.70 -8.91
CA TYR A 71 -10.36 -3.52 -9.55
C TYR A 71 -10.11 -4.81 -8.77
N ALA A 72 -9.98 -4.71 -7.44
CA ALA A 72 -9.83 -5.83 -6.54
C ALA A 72 -11.01 -6.80 -6.63
N GLY A 73 -12.25 -6.29 -6.70
CA GLY A 73 -13.45 -7.11 -6.91
C GLY A 73 -13.44 -7.90 -8.22
N ARG A 74 -12.83 -7.35 -9.29
CA ARG A 74 -12.62 -8.07 -10.56
C ARG A 74 -11.45 -9.04 -10.52
N LEU A 75 -10.42 -8.74 -9.72
CA LEU A 75 -9.24 -9.59 -9.57
C LEU A 75 -9.54 -10.84 -8.71
N LYS A 76 -10.41 -10.73 -7.71
CA LYS A 76 -10.68 -11.84 -6.76
C LYS A 76 -11.15 -13.13 -7.43
N PRO A 77 -12.11 -13.13 -8.38
CA PRO A 77 -12.49 -14.35 -9.08
C PRO A 77 -11.32 -14.98 -9.85
N LEU A 78 -10.40 -14.17 -10.38
CA LEU A 78 -9.21 -14.65 -11.09
C LEU A 78 -8.23 -15.29 -10.11
N ILE A 79 -7.98 -14.66 -8.96
CA ILE A 79 -7.20 -15.23 -7.84
C ILE A 79 -7.75 -16.61 -7.49
N ASP A 80 -9.07 -16.75 -7.33
CA ASP A 80 -9.69 -18.02 -6.93
C ASP A 80 -9.61 -19.08 -8.03
N SER A 81 -9.84 -18.69 -9.28
CA SER A 81 -9.87 -19.64 -10.42
C SER A 81 -8.49 -20.12 -10.85
N LEU A 82 -7.43 -19.36 -10.57
CA LEU A 82 -6.06 -19.64 -11.02
C LEU A 82 -5.14 -20.02 -9.85
N LYS A 83 -5.68 -20.20 -8.63
CA LYS A 83 -4.89 -20.40 -7.41
C LYS A 83 -3.97 -21.62 -7.42
N ASP A 84 -4.28 -22.62 -8.25
CA ASP A 84 -3.52 -23.87 -8.35
C ASP A 84 -2.25 -23.66 -9.18
N ASP A 85 -2.22 -22.66 -10.08
CA ASP A 85 -1.08 -22.35 -10.95
C ASP A 85 -0.40 -21.02 -10.60
N LEU A 86 -1.13 -20.05 -10.03
CA LEU A 86 -0.67 -18.68 -9.80
C LEU A 86 -0.87 -18.24 -8.35
N LEU A 87 0.16 -17.59 -7.79
CA LEU A 87 0.08 -16.79 -6.57
C LEU A 87 -0.07 -15.32 -6.94
N ILE A 88 -1.31 -14.89 -7.16
CA ILE A 88 -1.63 -13.52 -7.59
C ILE A 88 -1.66 -12.56 -6.38
N ILE A 89 -0.93 -11.45 -6.51
CA ILE A 89 -0.82 -10.37 -5.53
C ILE A 89 -1.19 -9.06 -6.23
N MET A 90 -2.11 -8.31 -5.63
CA MET A 90 -2.48 -7.01 -6.17
C MET A 90 -1.35 -6.01 -5.97
N ARG A 91 -0.92 -5.33 -7.04
CA ARG A 91 -0.01 -4.19 -6.96
C ARG A 91 -0.75 -2.99 -6.37
N VAL A 92 -0.31 -2.51 -5.20
CA VAL A 92 -0.90 -1.37 -4.48
C VAL A 92 0.19 -0.35 -4.18
N TYR A 93 0.62 0.41 -5.17
CA TYR A 93 1.66 1.44 -5.00
C TYR A 93 1.00 2.80 -4.80
N PHE A 94 1.42 3.56 -3.78
CA PHE A 94 0.79 4.86 -3.50
C PHE A 94 1.46 6.01 -4.23
N GLU A 95 2.68 5.82 -4.72
CA GLU A 95 3.44 6.84 -5.40
C GLU A 95 4.32 6.24 -6.50
N LYS A 96 4.83 7.12 -7.37
CA LYS A 96 5.80 6.78 -8.42
C LYS A 96 6.96 7.76 -8.28
N PRO A 97 8.22 7.32 -8.08
CA PRO A 97 9.37 8.22 -8.04
C PRO A 97 9.45 9.07 -9.32
N ARG A 98 9.71 10.38 -9.17
CA ARG A 98 9.83 11.33 -10.29
C ARG A 98 11.06 12.21 -10.14
N THR A 99 11.74 12.46 -11.27
CA THR A 99 12.80 13.47 -11.40
C THR A 99 12.25 14.86 -11.77
N THR A 100 11.02 14.93 -12.28
CA THR A 100 10.31 16.16 -12.63
C THR A 100 9.16 16.46 -11.65
N ILE A 101 8.70 17.71 -11.62
CA ILE A 101 7.54 18.12 -10.81
C ILE A 101 6.28 17.39 -11.31
N GLY A 102 5.51 16.86 -10.37
CA GLY A 102 4.26 16.16 -10.62
C GLY A 102 3.65 15.68 -9.31
N TRP A 103 2.48 15.04 -9.40
CA TRP A 103 1.77 14.50 -8.25
C TRP A 103 2.65 13.53 -7.44
N LYS A 104 2.56 13.65 -6.11
CA LYS A 104 3.45 12.98 -5.15
C LYS A 104 2.87 11.68 -4.57
N GLY A 105 1.74 11.23 -5.07
CA GLY A 105 1.11 9.99 -4.62
C GLY A 105 0.03 10.19 -3.57
N LEU A 106 -0.76 9.14 -3.32
CA LEU A 106 -1.96 9.18 -2.47
C LEU A 106 -1.63 9.45 -1.00
N ILE A 107 -0.52 8.92 -0.50
CA ILE A 107 -0.08 9.18 0.87
C ILE A 107 0.28 10.67 1.02
N ASN A 108 1.08 11.20 0.08
CA ASN A 108 1.59 12.55 0.17
C ASN A 108 0.55 13.63 -0.14
N ASP A 109 -0.27 13.42 -1.17
CA ASP A 109 -1.22 14.40 -1.70
C ASP A 109 -2.55 13.70 -2.11
N PRO A 110 -3.37 13.27 -1.13
CA PRO A 110 -4.56 12.46 -1.38
C PRO A 110 -5.67 13.19 -2.13
N ASP A 111 -5.66 14.52 -2.11
CA ASP A 111 -6.68 15.38 -2.71
C ASP A 111 -6.34 15.82 -4.15
N LEU A 112 -5.16 15.43 -4.66
CA LEU A 112 -4.69 15.75 -6.01
C LEU A 112 -4.60 17.26 -6.29
N ASP A 113 -4.41 18.08 -5.25
CA ASP A 113 -4.46 19.54 -5.28
C ASP A 113 -3.20 20.22 -4.71
N ASN A 114 -2.17 19.44 -4.35
CA ASN A 114 -0.94 19.88 -3.68
C ASN A 114 -1.17 20.46 -2.26
N SER A 115 -2.24 20.05 -1.58
CA SER A 115 -2.51 20.42 -0.19
C SER A 115 -1.64 19.67 0.82
N PHE A 116 -1.07 18.52 0.41
CA PHE A 116 -0.20 17.67 1.22
C PHE A 116 -0.82 17.20 2.55
N HIS A 117 -2.08 16.75 2.52
CA HIS A 117 -2.76 16.18 3.68
C HIS A 117 -2.27 14.76 4.03
N ILE A 118 -1.00 14.63 4.44
CA ILE A 118 -0.35 13.32 4.69
C ILE A 118 -1.12 12.47 5.71
N ASN A 119 -1.61 13.06 6.80
CA ASN A 119 -2.39 12.33 7.81
C ASN A 119 -3.69 11.74 7.25
N LYS A 120 -4.29 12.36 6.23
CA LYS A 120 -5.43 11.80 5.50
C LYS A 120 -4.97 10.68 4.56
N GLY A 121 -3.87 10.89 3.82
CA GLY A 121 -3.32 9.91 2.90
C GLY A 121 -2.93 8.59 3.58
N VAL A 122 -2.26 8.64 4.74
CA VAL A 122 -1.88 7.45 5.51
C VAL A 122 -3.10 6.68 6.02
N ARG A 123 -4.17 7.38 6.43
CA ARG A 123 -5.44 6.75 6.84
C ARG A 123 -6.08 6.02 5.66
N MET A 124 -6.19 6.70 4.51
CA MET A 124 -6.75 6.12 3.29
C MET A 124 -5.94 4.91 2.79
N ALA A 125 -4.61 5.00 2.83
CA ALA A 125 -3.72 3.91 2.45
C ALA A 125 -3.91 2.68 3.34
N ARG A 126 -3.93 2.87 4.67
CA ARG A 126 -4.15 1.77 5.61
C ARG A 126 -5.52 1.14 5.47
N GLU A 127 -6.57 1.96 5.37
CA GLU A 127 -7.94 1.49 5.18
C GLU A 127 -8.06 0.66 3.90
N LEU A 128 -7.48 1.12 2.78
CA LEU A 128 -7.47 0.35 1.53
C LEU A 128 -6.78 -1.00 1.70
N LEU A 129 -5.59 -1.04 2.30
CA LEU A 129 -4.84 -2.29 2.50
C LEU A 129 -5.59 -3.30 3.38
N LEU A 130 -6.28 -2.82 4.42
CA LEU A 130 -7.14 -3.67 5.26
C LEU A 130 -8.33 -4.20 4.46
N ASN A 131 -9.07 -3.34 3.77
CA ASN A 131 -10.21 -3.75 2.95
C ASN A 131 -9.83 -4.80 1.90
N LEU A 132 -8.69 -4.63 1.22
CA LEU A 132 -8.17 -5.63 0.27
C LEU A 132 -7.88 -6.96 0.95
N SER A 133 -7.23 -6.93 2.11
CA SER A 133 -6.90 -8.13 2.87
C SER A 133 -8.17 -8.83 3.38
N GLU A 134 -9.19 -8.09 3.80
CA GLU A 134 -10.49 -8.63 4.20
C GLU A 134 -11.25 -9.27 3.03
N MET A 135 -11.07 -8.74 1.82
CA MET A 135 -11.57 -9.33 0.57
C MET A 135 -10.78 -10.60 0.17
N GLY A 136 -9.74 -10.99 0.89
CA GLY A 136 -8.92 -12.15 0.55
C GLY A 136 -7.85 -11.86 -0.50
N ILE A 137 -7.47 -10.60 -0.69
CA ILE A 137 -6.55 -10.15 -1.74
C ILE A 137 -5.26 -9.65 -1.11
N PRO A 138 -4.12 -10.34 -1.30
CA PRO A 138 -2.85 -9.86 -0.80
C PRO A 138 -2.37 -8.66 -1.61
N ALA A 139 -1.70 -7.72 -0.94
CA ALA A 139 -1.17 -6.49 -1.53
C ALA A 139 0.36 -6.49 -1.59
N GLY A 140 0.92 -6.09 -2.73
CA GLY A 140 2.34 -5.81 -2.93
C GLY A 140 2.57 -4.31 -3.05
N HIS A 141 3.46 -3.78 -2.21
CA HIS A 141 3.77 -2.35 -2.11
C HIS A 141 5.28 -2.10 -2.22
N GLU A 142 5.67 -0.92 -2.71
CA GLU A 142 7.06 -0.46 -2.79
C GLU A 142 7.31 0.57 -1.68
N TYR A 143 8.29 0.31 -0.82
CA TYR A 143 8.67 1.26 0.24
C TYR A 143 9.77 2.21 -0.26
N LEU A 144 9.47 3.52 -0.30
CA LEU A 144 10.39 4.55 -0.79
C LEU A 144 11.15 5.29 0.33
N ASP A 145 10.78 5.08 1.58
CA ASP A 145 11.43 5.66 2.75
C ASP A 145 11.47 4.67 3.93
N LEU A 146 12.09 5.09 5.04
CA LEU A 146 12.30 4.26 6.25
C LEU A 146 11.25 4.49 7.36
N ILE A 147 10.26 5.35 7.12
CA ILE A 147 9.24 5.80 8.09
C ILE A 147 7.86 5.21 7.77
N SER A 148 7.53 5.10 6.48
CA SER A 148 6.26 4.60 5.96
C SER A 148 5.94 3.13 6.29
N PRO A 149 6.92 2.18 6.33
CA PRO A 149 6.67 0.81 6.79
C PRO A 149 6.26 0.71 8.27
#